data_AF-A0A962E6M4-F1
#
_entry.id   AF-A0A962E6M4-F1
#
_cell.length_a   1.000
_cell.length_b   1.000
_cell.length_c   1.000
_cell.angle_alpha   90.00
_cell.angle_beta   90.00
_cell.angle_gamma   90.00
#
_symmetry.space_group_name_H-M   'P 1'
#
loop_
_entity.id
_entity.type
_entity.pdbx_description
1 polymer ?
#
loop_
_entity_poly.entity_id
_entity_poly.type
_entity_poly.pdbx_seq_one_letter_code
_entity_poly.pdbx_strand_id
1 'polypeptide(L)'
;MSEFFLDLFGDDVSINELFVDSGEVTIARVGDARFEISTVCNNGRQLAWLVWTTRKSRIELLPPDLADWAVVDVDEHGNVQSLRASDCSMHFEHLDRGVYYLELTHVSREFLQLTFRAHGYLRTKVLRHLVPAEHAD
;
A
#
# COMPACT_ATOMS: atom_id res chain seq x y z
N MET A 1 -8.85 -5.71 18.27
CA MET A 1 -9.44 -6.25 17.03
C MET A 1 -8.55 -5.76 15.91
N SER A 2 -7.80 -6.64 15.26
CA SER A 2 -6.91 -6.26 14.16
C SER A 2 -7.62 -6.61 12.86
N GLU A 3 -8.33 -5.61 12.34
CA GLU A 3 -9.33 -5.71 11.30
C GLU A 3 -8.81 -4.97 10.08
N PHE A 4 -8.37 -5.72 9.07
CA PHE A 4 -8.31 -5.15 7.73
C PHE A 4 -9.74 -4.70 7.40
N PHE A 5 -9.92 -3.43 7.05
CA PHE A 5 -11.13 -2.97 6.40
C PHE A 5 -10.81 -2.75 4.93
N LEU A 6 -11.57 -3.38 4.03
CA LEU A 6 -11.37 -3.27 2.60
C LEU A 6 -12.72 -2.97 1.94
N ASP A 7 -12.81 -1.78 1.35
CA ASP A 7 -13.92 -1.36 0.50
C ASP A 7 -13.48 -1.33 -0.97
N LEU A 8 -14.27 -1.97 -1.82
CA LEU A 8 -14.00 -2.09 -3.25
C LEU A 8 -15.00 -1.24 -4.03
N PHE A 9 -14.57 -0.72 -5.17
CA PHE A 9 -15.50 -0.20 -6.17
C PHE A 9 -16.45 -1.33 -6.62
N GLY A 10 -17.63 -0.97 -7.12
CA GLY A 10 -18.62 -1.94 -7.61
C GLY A 10 -18.18 -2.84 -8.79
N ASP A 11 -16.91 -2.73 -9.23
CA ASP A 11 -16.27 -3.66 -10.16
C ASP A 11 -15.46 -4.77 -9.47
N ASP A 12 -15.39 -4.79 -8.13
CA ASP A 12 -14.66 -5.73 -7.26
C ASP A 12 -13.15 -5.87 -7.57
N VAL A 13 -12.60 -4.95 -8.36
CA VAL A 13 -11.20 -4.99 -8.82
C VAL A 13 -10.42 -3.79 -8.33
N SER A 14 -11.09 -2.67 -8.06
CA SER A 14 -10.45 -1.43 -7.62
C SER A 14 -10.71 -1.23 -6.13
N ILE A 15 -9.69 -0.88 -5.35
CA ILE A 15 -9.85 -0.49 -3.94
C ILE A 15 -10.35 0.95 -3.91
N ASN A 16 -11.48 1.17 -3.24
CA ASN A 16 -11.95 2.49 -2.89
C ASN A 16 -11.23 2.95 -1.62
N GLU A 17 -11.26 2.11 -0.59
CA GLU A 17 -10.64 2.40 0.70
C GLU A 17 -10.10 1.12 1.37
N LEU A 18 -8.94 1.21 2.01
CA LEU A 18 -8.35 0.12 2.79
C LEU A 18 -7.70 0.68 4.06
N PHE A 19 -8.11 0.15 5.21
CA PHE A 19 -7.42 0.38 6.48
C PHE A 19 -6.78 -0.90 6.99
N VAL A 20 -5.57 -0.75 7.51
CA VAL A 20 -4.83 -1.84 8.14
C VAL A 20 -4.18 -1.35 9.42
N ASP A 21 -4.53 -2.00 10.52
CA ASP A 21 -3.78 -1.90 11.77
C ASP A 21 -2.55 -2.82 11.65
N SER A 22 -1.34 -2.24 11.50
CA SER A 22 -0.16 -3.02 11.11
C SER A 22 1.13 -2.75 11.88
N GLY A 23 2.06 -3.68 11.73
CA GLY A 23 3.41 -3.67 12.30
C GLY A 23 4.50 -3.46 11.25
N GLU A 24 4.37 -3.96 10.03
CA GLU A 24 5.31 -3.66 8.95
C GLU A 24 4.58 -3.50 7.62
N VAL A 25 4.94 -2.49 6.85
CA VAL A 25 4.46 -2.26 5.48
C VAL A 25 5.64 -2.24 4.52
N THR A 26 5.49 -2.95 3.42
CA THR A 26 6.46 -2.96 2.31
C THR A 26 5.75 -2.63 1.00
N ILE A 27 6.29 -1.67 0.26
CA ILE A 27 5.89 -1.31 -1.10
C ILE A 27 7.08 -1.59 -2.00
N ALA A 28 6.87 -2.31 -3.10
CA ALA A 28 7.93 -2.63 -4.06
C ALA A 28 7.43 -2.47 -5.50
N ARG A 29 8.21 -1.79 -6.34
CA ARG A 29 7.96 -1.72 -7.77
C ARG A 29 8.31 -3.07 -8.40
N VAL A 30 7.34 -3.68 -9.08
CA VAL A 30 7.49 -4.97 -9.78
C VAL A 30 7.37 -4.84 -11.30
N GLY A 31 7.27 -3.60 -11.79
CA GLY A 31 7.30 -3.20 -13.19
C GLY A 31 6.94 -1.73 -13.36
N ASP A 32 7.09 -1.18 -14.56
CA ASP A 32 6.86 0.26 -14.82
C ASP A 32 5.46 0.73 -14.37
N ALA A 33 4.47 -0.13 -14.60
CA ALA A 33 3.06 0.15 -14.35
C ALA A 33 2.51 -0.59 -13.12
N ARG A 34 3.37 -1.11 -12.23
CA ARG A 34 2.96 -2.04 -11.17
C ARG A 34 3.73 -1.89 -9.87
N PHE A 35 3.00 -1.96 -8.76
CA PHE A 35 3.54 -2.11 -7.43
C PHE A 35 2.94 -3.34 -6.75
N GLU A 36 3.73 -4.01 -5.94
CA GLU A 36 3.26 -4.92 -4.91
C GLU A 36 3.30 -4.17 -3.57
N ILE A 37 2.22 -4.27 -2.82
CA ILE A 37 2.14 -3.74 -1.46
C ILE A 37 1.82 -4.92 -0.55
N SER A 38 2.56 -5.02 0.55
CA SER A 38 2.35 -6.02 1.57
C SER A 38 2.38 -5.39 2.95
N THR A 39 1.59 -5.97 3.84
CA THR A 39 1.52 -5.57 5.24
C THR A 39 1.52 -6.82 6.11
N VAL A 40 2.29 -6.77 7.18
CA VAL A 40 2.35 -7.78 8.23
C VAL A 40 1.86 -7.12 9.51
N CYS A 41 0.74 -7.62 10.03
CA CYS A 41 0.19 -7.16 11.29
C CYS A 41 0.98 -7.76 12.47
N ASN A 42 0.94 -7.08 13.61
CA ASN A 42 1.60 -7.55 14.85
C ASN A 42 1.12 -8.93 15.33
N ASN A 43 -0.09 -9.34 14.93
CA ASN A 43 -0.64 -10.68 15.21
C ASN A 43 -0.24 -11.74 14.16
N GLY A 44 0.69 -11.44 13.26
CA GLY A 44 1.17 -12.35 12.22
C GLY A 44 0.27 -12.47 10.98
N ARG A 45 -0.88 -11.78 10.93
CA ARG A 45 -1.70 -11.70 9.71
C ARG A 45 -0.94 -10.99 8.60
N GLN A 46 -1.17 -11.44 7.36
CA GLN A 46 -0.54 -10.82 6.20
C GLN A 46 -1.56 -10.56 5.09
N LEU A 47 -1.46 -9.37 4.50
CA LEU A 47 -2.16 -8.99 3.28
C LEU A 47 -1.12 -8.53 2.27
N ALA A 48 -1.15 -9.12 1.08
CA ALA A 48 -0.35 -8.69 -0.06
C ALA A 48 -1.25 -8.48 -1.27
N TRP A 49 -1.07 -7.37 -1.98
CA TRP A 49 -1.84 -7.04 -3.17
C TRP A 49 -0.98 -6.36 -4.22
N LEU A 50 -1.35 -6.59 -5.47
CA LEU A 50 -0.82 -5.82 -6.59
C LEU A 50 -1.68 -4.61 -6.84
N VAL A 51 -1.03 -3.54 -7.26
CA VAL A 51 -1.64 -2.32 -7.78
C VAL A 51 -1.07 -2.08 -9.17
N TRP A 52 -1.92 -1.87 -10.17
CA TRP A 52 -1.51 -1.54 -11.53
C TRP A 52 -2.46 -0.58 -12.22
N THR A 53 -1.96 0.20 -13.17
CA THR A 53 -2.83 1.11 -13.94
C THR A 53 -3.58 0.38 -15.06
N THR A 54 -4.81 0.82 -15.33
CA THR A 54 -5.60 0.40 -16.49
C THR A 54 -4.98 0.77 -17.84
N ARG A 55 -4.06 1.74 -17.87
CA ARG A 55 -3.31 2.14 -19.06
C ARG A 55 -1.89 1.59 -18.97
N LYS A 56 -1.24 1.29 -20.10
CA LYS A 56 0.17 0.90 -20.11
C LYS A 56 1.06 2.14 -19.91
N SER A 57 0.97 2.77 -18.75
CA SER A 57 1.77 3.94 -18.37
C SER A 57 2.48 3.68 -17.05
N ARG A 58 3.56 4.42 -16.81
CA ARG A 58 4.23 4.38 -15.50
C ARG A 58 3.26 4.82 -14.40
N ILE A 59 3.36 4.19 -13.23
CA ILE A 59 2.79 4.73 -11.98
C ILE A 59 3.89 5.53 -11.30
N GLU A 60 3.63 6.82 -11.09
CA GLU A 60 4.48 7.69 -10.29
C GLU A 60 4.09 7.50 -8.82
N LEU A 61 5.09 7.24 -7.98
CA LEU A 61 4.93 7.23 -6.53
C LEU A 61 5.80 8.36 -6.03
N LEU A 62 5.14 9.47 -5.64
CA LEU A 62 5.86 10.66 -5.20
C LEU A 62 6.57 10.36 -3.88
N PRO A 63 7.85 10.78 -3.74
CA PRO A 63 8.59 10.54 -2.52
C PRO A 63 7.89 11.24 -1.36
N PRO A 64 7.79 10.60 -0.19
CA PRO A 64 7.24 11.24 0.98
C PRO A 64 8.29 12.18 1.61
N ASP A 65 7.84 13.04 2.52
CA ASP A 65 8.77 13.69 3.45
C ASP A 65 9.50 12.59 4.25
N LEU A 66 10.83 12.64 4.32
CA LEU A 66 11.60 11.58 4.95
C LEU A 66 11.22 11.44 6.43
N ALA A 67 10.96 10.20 6.85
CA ALA A 67 10.73 9.84 8.24
C ALA A 67 11.73 8.78 8.67
N ASP A 68 12.30 8.91 9.86
CA ASP A 68 13.38 8.04 10.36
C ASP A 68 12.94 6.57 10.54
N TRP A 69 11.63 6.33 10.61
CA TRP A 69 11.00 5.01 10.74
C TRP A 69 10.64 4.37 9.38
N ALA A 70 10.98 5.02 8.27
CA ALA A 70 10.75 4.52 6.92
C ALA A 70 12.05 4.52 6.11
N VAL A 71 12.35 3.38 5.48
CA VAL A 71 13.45 3.25 4.51
C VAL A 71 12.86 3.35 3.12
N VAL A 72 13.29 4.36 2.35
CA VAL A 72 12.82 4.62 1.00
C VAL A 72 13.96 4.48 0.01
N ASP A 73 13.77 3.66 -1.01
CA ASP A 73 14.67 3.52 -2.15
C ASP A 73 14.07 4.23 -3.36
N VAL A 74 14.88 5.06 -4.02
CA VAL A 74 14.47 5.84 -5.20
C VAL A 74 15.43 5.60 -6.36
N ASP A 75 14.93 5.68 -7.59
CA ASP A 75 15.78 5.63 -8.78
C ASP A 75 16.53 6.95 -9.03
N GLU A 76 17.36 6.98 -10.07
CA GLU A 76 18.13 8.15 -10.50
C GLU A 76 17.27 9.38 -10.85
N HIS A 77 15.95 9.20 -11.01
CA HIS A 77 14.99 10.26 -11.29
C HIS A 77 14.16 10.64 -10.05
N GLY A 78 14.48 10.11 -8.88
CA GLY A 78 13.76 10.39 -7.63
C GLY A 78 12.42 9.67 -7.49
N ASN A 79 12.15 8.65 -8.30
CA ASN A 79 10.92 7.86 -8.17
C ASN A 79 11.10 6.72 -7.18
N VAL A 80 10.15 6.56 -6.28
CA VAL A 80 10.14 5.44 -5.33
C VAL A 80 10.12 4.09 -6.06
N GLN A 81 11.12 3.27 -5.73
CA GLN A 81 11.27 1.87 -6.16
C GLN A 81 10.83 0.93 -5.05
N SER A 82 11.19 1.24 -3.81
CA SER A 82 10.67 0.52 -2.66
C SER A 82 10.55 1.41 -1.43
N LEU A 83 9.66 1.01 -0.53
CA LEU A 83 9.51 1.59 0.78
C LEU A 83 9.27 0.48 1.79
N ARG A 84 9.94 0.56 2.92
CA ARG A 84 9.68 -0.29 4.08
C ARG A 84 9.50 0.58 5.30
N ALA A 85 8.41 0.36 6.02
CA ALA A 85 8.11 1.05 7.26
C ALA A 85 7.67 0.05 8.33
N SER A 86 8.07 0.30 9.57
CA SER A 86 7.74 -0.54 10.73
C SER A 86 6.90 0.24 11.73
N ASP A 87 6.23 -0.49 12.62
CA ASP A 87 5.36 -0.02 13.68
C ASP A 87 4.35 1.04 13.20
N CYS A 88 3.72 0.78 12.05
CA CYS A 88 2.77 1.71 11.43
C CYS A 88 1.48 1.05 10.96
N SER A 89 0.36 1.74 11.15
CA SER A 89 -0.91 1.47 10.47
C SER A 89 -0.91 2.09 9.07
N MET A 90 -1.73 1.56 8.18
CA MET A 90 -1.84 2.01 6.81
C MET A 90 -3.29 2.36 6.46
N HIS A 91 -3.48 3.47 5.75
CA HIS A 91 -4.71 3.85 5.07
C HIS A 91 -4.41 4.07 3.59
N PHE A 92 -5.19 3.43 2.72
CA PHE A 92 -5.12 3.61 1.27
C PHE A 92 -6.48 4.06 0.75
N GLU A 93 -6.51 5.15 -0.02
CA GLU A 93 -7.75 5.77 -0.46
C GLU A 93 -7.64 6.27 -1.90
N HIS A 94 -8.72 6.12 -2.66
CA HIS A 94 -8.92 6.81 -3.93
C HIS A 94 -9.50 8.21 -3.70
N LEU A 95 -8.79 9.25 -4.16
CA LEU A 95 -9.28 10.64 -4.06
C LEU A 95 -9.95 11.13 -5.35
N ASP A 96 -9.29 10.94 -6.48
CA ASP A 96 -9.75 11.40 -7.80
C ASP A 96 -9.16 10.50 -8.90
N ARG A 97 -9.65 10.68 -10.12
CA ARG A 97 -9.23 9.93 -11.29
C ARG A 97 -7.71 9.99 -11.49
N GLY A 98 -7.05 8.90 -11.15
CA GLY A 98 -5.60 8.74 -11.30
C GLY A 98 -4.78 9.26 -10.12
N VAL A 99 -5.42 9.60 -8.99
CA VAL A 99 -4.76 10.02 -7.75
C VAL A 99 -5.25 9.16 -6.60
N TYR A 100 -4.33 8.42 -6.01
CA TYR A 100 -4.56 7.58 -4.85
C TYR A 100 -3.56 7.93 -3.76
N TYR A 101 -4.01 7.97 -2.53
CA TYR A 101 -3.18 8.23 -1.36
C TYR A 101 -2.92 6.95 -0.58
N LEU A 102 -1.73 6.86 -0.03
CA LEU A 102 -1.38 5.90 0.99
C LEU A 102 -0.75 6.67 2.15
N GLU A 103 -1.42 6.65 3.29
CA GLU A 103 -0.93 7.19 4.54
C GLU A 103 -0.44 6.06 5.44
N LEU A 104 0.75 6.25 6.01
CA LEU A 104 1.27 5.42 7.08
C LEU A 104 1.31 6.25 8.36
N THR A 105 0.72 5.74 9.44
CA THR A 105 0.75 6.36 10.76
C THR A 105 1.58 5.50 11.69
N HIS A 106 2.72 6.02 12.15
CA HIS A 106 3.59 5.34 13.10
C HIS A 106 2.97 5.35 14.52
N VAL A 107 3.37 4.42 15.38
CA VAL A 107 2.94 4.37 16.79
C VAL A 107 3.27 5.65 17.57
N SER A 108 4.27 6.42 17.15
CA SER A 108 4.58 7.75 17.71
C SER A 108 3.65 8.88 17.25
N ARG A 109 2.66 8.58 16.37
CA ARG A 109 1.73 9.53 15.72
C ARG A 109 2.38 10.47 14.71
N GLU A 110 3.50 10.03 14.13
CA GLU A 110 4.04 10.63 12.92
C GLU A 110 3.38 10.03 11.69
N PHE A 111 3.27 10.82 10.62
CA PHE A 111 2.58 10.43 9.39
C PHE A 111 3.54 10.48 8.22
N LEU A 112 3.42 9.51 7.33
CA LEU A 112 4.09 9.46 6.04
C LEU A 112 3.04 9.33 4.96
N GLN A 113 2.93 10.33 4.08
CA GLN A 113 1.95 10.33 3.00
C GLN A 113 2.64 10.09 1.66
N LEU A 114 2.12 9.12 0.92
CA LEU A 114 2.55 8.74 -0.41
C LEU A 114 1.41 8.99 -1.38
N THR A 115 1.74 9.56 -2.55
CA THR A 115 0.76 9.76 -3.61
C THR A 115 1.11 8.90 -4.82
N PHE A 116 0.21 7.99 -5.18
CA PHE A 116 0.24 7.27 -6.44
C PHE A 116 -0.46 8.10 -7.51
N ARG A 117 0.27 8.47 -8.55
CA ARG A 117 -0.29 9.10 -9.76
C ARG A 117 -0.24 8.13 -10.93
N ALA A 118 -1.38 7.98 -11.61
CA ALA A 118 -1.54 7.09 -12.74
C ALA A 118 -2.40 7.71 -13.83
N HIS A 119 -2.14 7.36 -15.09
CA HIS A 119 -3.05 7.70 -16.18
C HIS A 119 -4.26 6.77 -16.14
N GLY A 120 -5.38 7.22 -15.56
CA GLY A 120 -6.59 6.41 -15.36
C GLY A 120 -6.63 5.76 -13.98
N TYR A 121 -7.53 4.78 -13.80
CA TYR A 121 -7.70 4.13 -12.51
C TYR A 121 -6.58 3.12 -12.23
N LEU A 122 -6.25 2.98 -10.94
CA LEU A 122 -5.51 1.85 -10.42
C LEU A 122 -6.47 0.68 -10.18
N ARG A 123 -6.11 -0.47 -10.72
CA ARG A 123 -6.70 -1.76 -10.41
C ARG A 123 -5.85 -2.47 -9.38
N THR A 124 -6.50 -3.35 -8.65
CA THR A 124 -5.87 -4.11 -7.59
C THR A 124 -6.18 -5.60 -7.68
N LYS A 125 -5.33 -6.41 -7.06
CA LYS A 125 -5.57 -7.84 -6.89
C LYS A 125 -4.92 -8.28 -5.62
N VAL A 126 -5.71 -8.82 -4.70
CA VAL A 126 -5.18 -9.51 -3.52
C VAL A 126 -4.41 -10.75 -4.00
N LEU A 127 -3.12 -10.78 -3.70
CA LEU A 127 -2.22 -11.88 -4.03
C LEU A 127 -2.26 -12.96 -2.96
N ARG A 128 -2.27 -12.53 -1.69
CA ARG A 128 -2.24 -13.41 -0.53
C ARG A 128 -3.00 -12.74 0.59
N HIS A 129 -3.90 -13.50 1.21
CA HIS A 129 -4.49 -13.16 2.49
C HIS A 129 -4.22 -14.35 3.41
N LEU A 130 -3.19 -14.22 4.26
CA LEU A 130 -2.98 -15.19 5.32
C LEU A 130 -3.72 -14.69 6.56
N VAL A 131 -4.88 -15.27 6.80
CA VAL A 131 -5.44 -15.34 8.14
C VAL A 131 -4.63 -16.44 8.85
N PRO A 132 -4.01 -16.20 10.02
CA PRO A 132 -3.48 -17.28 10.81
C PRO A 132 -4.62 -18.26 11.07
N ALA A 133 -4.29 -19.55 11.01
CA ALA A 133 -5.22 -20.60 11.37
C ALA A 133 -5.60 -20.42 12.84
N GLU A 134 -6.73 -19.75 13.10
CA GLU A 134 -7.44 -20.02 14.33
C GLU A 134 -8.09 -21.41 14.14
N HIS A 135 -7.63 -22.36 14.97
CA HIS A 135 -7.89 -23.80 14.97
C HIS A 135 -6.92 -24.68 14.16
N ALA A 136 -5.66 -24.68 14.56
CA ALA A 136 -4.85 -25.89 14.51
C ALA A 136 -4.62 -26.39 15.96
N ASP A 137 -5.69 -26.90 16.57
CA ASP A 137 -5.61 -27.84 17.69
C ASP A 137 -5.87 -29.26 17.14
#